data_AF-A0AAP5Y0Y2-F1
#
_entry.id   AF-A0AAP5Y0Y2-F1
#
_cell.length_a   1.000
_cell.length_b   1.000
_cell.length_c   1.000
_cell.angle_alpha   90.00
_cell.angle_beta   90.00
_cell.angle_gamma   90.00
#
_symmetry.space_group_name_H-M   'P 1'
#
loop_
_entity.id
_entity.type
_entity.pdbx_description
1 polymer ?
#
loop_
_entity_poly.entity_id
_entity_poly.type
_entity_poly.pdbx_seq_one_letter_code
_entity_poly.pdbx_strand_id
1 'polypeptide(L)'
;MKKNLVNFFAKITLALSVISVVFIASFSKSSFPFKPVVYNYEAYISDFGRDVINKDFNYREFGDVSEFTRAIEDNRTIAGVGSDFQIARLAQKGLLQKIDYSKLFPNWQLTKVFEKPENYESFSLAQKQEFINKKRAAFEEMFRPEIVEHIDKYDQFMKDAYDPQKNLDTDNDGIQDRFWEFFIPYYTQDKVIAYTIGDYDVDGKRKNLRKFQNNWTAEQKEEIQEKGLKFEDQSLAGIGKTLRKNGYSFFEWTEAMRDNLLIGTEKTNQYGEIITENNYKSFVDGFIDYIGEISGFDYFNLRHNVFKTSGLDLANSVIDPSLNQDVGFLYNGDSLDAHYSKDNYEELEEENTIAIIRPKNNLTLLDGWIILKETSPELTDKVYNSLYEGIYKGEDFDLEEIVQTAKIEVDFAFVQNSETEKFEPKNGKGFYFDYESIPFLANFDYINYTPTFKKSFEFFKKFYFNDAVETVRETLEGEDRSVFIDLNDEIIADEKNLNYDNIKSETSSNRSLRALNMYLSQQPEQTLYGNMPTENNTDEGRYQLNYTFLKPLDERLASQIRTYYNLKTKN
;
A
#
# COMPACT_ATOMS: atom_id res chain seq x y z
N MET A 1 5.88 42.68 -66.02
CA MET A 1 4.90 41.64 -65.60
C MET A 1 5.53 40.42 -64.92
N LYS A 2 6.51 39.70 -65.52
CA LYS A 2 7.07 38.46 -64.95
C LYS A 2 7.59 38.57 -63.51
N LYS A 3 8.38 39.60 -63.14
CA LYS A 3 8.89 39.78 -61.76
C LYS A 3 7.78 39.98 -60.72
N ASN A 4 6.72 40.70 -61.08
CA ASN A 4 5.59 40.93 -60.17
C ASN A 4 4.77 39.65 -59.96
N LEU A 5 4.64 38.82 -61.00
CA LEU A 5 3.97 37.52 -60.91
C LEU A 5 4.77 36.56 -60.01
N VAL A 6 6.09 36.47 -60.18
CA VAL A 6 6.96 35.63 -59.34
C VAL A 6 6.94 36.09 -57.88
N ASN A 7 7.00 37.40 -57.61
CA ASN A 7 6.87 37.92 -56.25
C ASN A 7 5.48 37.67 -55.65
N PHE A 8 4.43 37.69 -56.46
CA PHE A 8 3.06 37.39 -56.02
C PHE A 8 2.92 35.91 -55.64
N PHE A 9 3.39 34.99 -56.50
CA PHE A 9 3.40 33.56 -56.20
C PHE A 9 4.29 33.22 -55.00
N ALA A 10 5.48 33.82 -54.88
CA ALA A 10 6.36 33.61 -53.72
C ALA A 10 5.69 34.06 -52.41
N LYS A 11 4.95 35.18 -52.41
CA LYS A 11 4.17 35.64 -51.26
C LYS A 11 3.00 34.70 -50.93
N ILE A 12 2.33 34.15 -51.95
CA ILE A 12 1.26 33.15 -51.75
C ILE A 12 1.81 31.86 -51.18
N THR A 13 2.93 31.35 -51.72
CA THR A 13 3.58 30.14 -51.21
C THR A 13 4.07 30.34 -49.78
N LEU A 14 4.62 31.51 -49.44
CA LEU A 14 5.01 31.84 -48.08
C LEU A 14 3.79 31.91 -47.15
N ALA A 15 2.70 32.57 -47.56
CA ALA A 15 1.46 32.64 -46.77
C ALA A 15 0.83 31.25 -46.54
N LEU A 16 0.79 30.41 -47.57
CA LEU A 16 0.31 29.02 -47.47
C LEU A 16 1.20 28.17 -46.57
N SER A 17 2.52 28.36 -46.60
CA SER A 17 3.44 27.66 -45.70
C SER A 17 3.23 28.05 -44.24
N VAL A 18 3.01 29.33 -43.95
CA VAL A 18 2.71 29.82 -42.59
C VAL A 18 1.36 29.29 -42.11
N ILE A 19 0.33 29.31 -42.96
CA ILE A 19 -0.99 28.75 -42.64
C ILE A 19 -0.88 27.25 -42.37
N SER A 20 -0.10 26.51 -43.16
CA SER A 20 0.11 25.07 -42.98
C SER A 20 0.83 24.76 -41.67
N VAL A 21 1.86 25.54 -41.29
CA VAL A 21 2.56 25.38 -40.00
C VAL A 21 1.64 25.70 -38.83
N VAL A 22 0.85 26.76 -38.91
CA VAL A 22 -0.13 27.11 -37.86
C VAL A 22 -1.23 26.04 -37.77
N PHE A 23 -1.71 25.53 -38.90
CA PHE A 23 -2.72 24.47 -38.94
C PHE A 23 -2.16 23.14 -38.40
N ILE A 24 -0.94 22.74 -38.77
CA ILE A 24 -0.28 21.55 -38.24
C ILE A 24 -0.02 21.69 -36.74
N ALA A 25 0.43 22.86 -36.26
CA ALA A 25 0.65 23.11 -34.83
C ALA A 25 -0.67 23.09 -34.05
N SER A 26 -1.75 23.66 -34.61
CA SER A 26 -3.08 23.70 -33.99
C SER A 26 -3.73 22.32 -33.99
N PHE A 27 -3.62 21.58 -35.11
CA PHE A 27 -4.05 20.20 -35.22
C PHE A 27 -3.27 19.29 -34.27
N SER A 28 -1.95 19.42 -34.20
CA SER A 28 -1.12 18.64 -33.27
C SER A 28 -1.46 18.95 -31.81
N LYS A 29 -1.68 20.22 -31.44
CA LYS A 29 -2.09 20.60 -30.08
C LYS A 29 -3.52 20.15 -29.74
N SER A 30 -4.40 20.06 -30.74
CA SER A 30 -5.78 19.58 -30.61
C SER A 30 -5.86 18.05 -30.55
N SER A 31 -4.99 17.36 -31.28
CA SER A 31 -4.93 15.89 -31.34
C SER A 31 -4.03 15.29 -30.24
N PHE A 32 -3.07 16.05 -29.71
CA PHE A 32 -2.16 15.65 -28.64
C PHE A 32 -2.06 16.78 -27.60
N PRO A 33 -3.09 16.99 -26.77
CA PRO A 33 -3.01 17.96 -25.69
C PRO A 33 -1.84 17.61 -24.76
N PHE A 34 -1.12 18.63 -24.31
CA PHE A 34 -0.09 18.44 -23.29
C PHE A 34 -0.73 17.88 -22.03
N LYS A 35 -0.24 16.72 -21.58
CA LYS A 35 -0.68 16.10 -20.33
C LYS A 35 0.32 16.43 -19.24
N PRO A 36 -0.10 17.12 -18.16
CA PRO A 36 0.78 17.33 -17.02
C PRO A 36 1.11 15.98 -16.37
N VAL A 37 2.25 15.93 -15.68
CA VAL A 37 2.77 14.69 -15.11
C VAL A 37 2.21 14.49 -13.71
N VAL A 38 1.88 13.25 -13.39
CA VAL A 38 1.57 12.79 -12.03
C VAL A 38 2.45 11.57 -11.73
N TYR A 39 2.87 11.42 -10.47
CA TYR A 39 3.76 10.34 -10.04
C TYR A 39 3.08 9.39 -9.05
N ASN A 40 3.48 8.13 -9.06
CA ASN A 40 3.11 7.13 -8.06
C ASN A 40 4.27 6.14 -7.88
N TYR A 41 4.24 5.33 -6.82
CA TYR A 41 5.20 4.23 -6.67
C TYR A 41 4.99 3.18 -7.77
N GLU A 42 6.04 2.42 -8.07
CA GLU A 42 5.97 1.25 -8.97
C GLU A 42 4.95 0.23 -8.46
N ALA A 43 4.14 -0.33 -9.38
CA ALA A 43 3.11 -1.32 -9.09
C ALA A 43 2.09 -0.93 -7.99
N TYR A 44 1.85 0.37 -7.79
CA TYR A 44 1.03 0.91 -6.69
C TYR A 44 -0.36 1.41 -7.16
N ILE A 45 -0.79 0.94 -8.33
CA ILE A 45 -2.12 1.16 -8.91
C ILE A 45 -2.43 0.08 -9.96
N SER A 46 -3.69 -0.35 -10.03
CA SER A 46 -4.18 -1.26 -11.07
C SER A 46 -4.07 -0.65 -12.47
N ASP A 47 -4.05 -1.52 -13.48
CA ASP A 47 -4.02 -1.10 -14.88
C ASP A 47 -5.25 -0.26 -15.26
N PHE A 48 -6.42 -0.61 -14.73
CA PHE A 48 -7.64 0.20 -14.90
C PHE A 48 -7.46 1.62 -14.36
N GLY A 49 -7.00 1.76 -13.12
CA GLY A 49 -6.80 3.08 -12.49
C GLY A 49 -5.75 3.91 -13.24
N ARG A 50 -4.67 3.25 -13.67
CA ARG A 50 -3.62 3.84 -14.50
C ARG A 50 -4.17 4.38 -15.82
N ASP A 51 -5.01 3.61 -16.50
CA ASP A 51 -5.63 3.99 -17.77
C ASP A 51 -6.60 5.17 -17.60
N VAL A 52 -7.34 5.23 -16.48
CA VAL A 52 -8.18 6.38 -16.16
C VAL A 52 -7.34 7.65 -15.97
N ILE A 53 -6.27 7.60 -15.17
CA ILE A 53 -5.39 8.75 -14.94
C ILE A 53 -4.70 9.19 -16.24
N ASN A 54 -4.26 8.23 -17.06
CA ASN A 54 -3.59 8.50 -18.33
C ASN A 54 -4.47 9.21 -19.37
N LYS A 55 -5.79 9.31 -19.17
CA LYS A 55 -6.66 10.12 -20.06
C LYS A 55 -6.29 11.59 -19.99
N ASP A 56 -6.09 12.13 -18.80
CA ASP A 56 -5.80 13.55 -18.56
C ASP A 56 -4.32 13.84 -18.24
N PHE A 57 -3.58 12.85 -17.75
CA PHE A 57 -2.23 13.02 -17.23
C PHE A 57 -1.20 12.10 -17.90
N ASN A 58 0.07 12.44 -17.76
CA ASN A 58 1.18 11.54 -18.05
C ASN A 58 1.59 10.87 -16.74
N TYR A 59 1.06 9.67 -16.50
CA TYR A 59 1.36 8.89 -15.31
C TYR A 59 2.81 8.38 -15.35
N ARG A 60 3.53 8.52 -14.25
CA ARG A 60 4.90 8.04 -14.09
C ARG A 60 5.08 7.31 -12.78
N GLU A 61 5.94 6.31 -12.82
CA GLU A 61 6.31 5.53 -11.65
C GLU A 61 7.69 5.94 -11.15
N PHE A 62 7.94 5.71 -9.86
CA PHE A 62 9.26 5.89 -9.25
C PHE A 62 9.51 4.80 -8.19
N GLY A 63 10.75 4.31 -8.10
CA GLY A 63 11.17 3.35 -7.07
C GLY A 63 11.69 4.00 -5.79
N ASP A 64 12.12 5.28 -5.84
CA ASP A 64 12.65 6.01 -4.68
C ASP A 64 11.96 7.38 -4.53
N VAL A 65 11.44 7.65 -3.34
CA VAL A 65 10.71 8.90 -2.99
C VAL A 65 11.50 10.19 -3.28
N SER A 66 12.83 10.13 -3.35
CA SER A 66 13.68 11.26 -3.73
C SER A 66 13.61 11.60 -5.22
N GLU A 67 13.18 10.68 -6.09
CA GLU A 67 12.86 10.96 -7.50
C GLU A 67 11.64 11.85 -7.60
N PHE A 68 10.55 11.49 -6.90
CA PHE A 68 9.34 12.31 -6.84
C PHE A 68 9.62 13.67 -6.19
N THR A 69 10.38 13.70 -5.09
CA THR A 69 10.79 14.95 -4.43
C THR A 69 11.50 15.90 -5.41
N ARG A 70 12.46 15.39 -6.19
CA ARG A 70 13.16 16.19 -7.22
C ARG A 70 12.21 16.67 -8.31
N ALA A 71 11.24 15.84 -8.73
CA ALA A 71 10.25 16.25 -9.72
C ALA A 71 9.36 17.41 -9.21
N ILE A 72 9.02 17.42 -7.92
CA ILE A 72 8.28 18.53 -7.28
C ILE A 72 9.14 19.79 -7.26
N GLU A 73 10.38 19.70 -6.78
CA GLU A 73 11.28 20.86 -6.66
C GLU A 73 11.63 21.49 -8.01
N ASP A 74 11.70 20.68 -9.06
CA ASP A 74 11.92 21.14 -10.43
C ASP A 74 10.64 21.61 -11.15
N ASN A 75 9.47 21.63 -10.48
CA ASN A 75 8.15 21.94 -11.05
C ASN A 75 7.78 21.07 -12.27
N ARG A 76 8.15 19.78 -12.25
CA ARG A 76 7.93 18.81 -13.33
C ARG A 76 6.70 17.92 -13.13
N THR A 77 5.99 18.08 -12.02
CA THR A 77 4.78 17.34 -11.66
C THR A 77 3.76 18.28 -11.03
N ILE A 78 2.50 17.87 -10.96
CA ILE A 78 1.42 18.66 -10.34
C ILE A 78 0.75 17.92 -9.16
N ALA A 79 0.93 16.61 -9.09
CA ALA A 79 0.35 15.73 -8.08
C ALA A 79 1.13 14.40 -8.03
N GLY A 80 0.88 13.61 -7.01
CA GLY A 80 1.38 12.25 -6.93
C GLY A 80 1.23 11.64 -5.55
N VAL A 81 1.69 10.40 -5.40
CA VAL A 81 1.71 9.70 -4.11
C VAL A 81 3.04 9.98 -3.40
N GLY A 82 2.95 10.37 -2.14
CA GLY A 82 4.10 10.53 -1.26
C GLY A 82 3.90 9.83 0.08
N SER A 83 5.01 9.50 0.73
CA SER A 83 5.03 8.99 2.10
C SER A 83 4.81 10.11 3.13
N ASP A 84 4.15 9.81 4.23
CA ASP A 84 3.82 10.72 5.35
C ASP A 84 4.95 11.71 5.74
N PHE A 85 6.18 11.25 5.95
CA PHE A 85 7.32 12.11 6.31
C PHE A 85 7.71 13.07 5.19
N GLN A 86 7.51 12.68 3.93
CA GLN A 86 7.74 13.54 2.76
C GLN A 86 6.62 14.58 2.67
N ILE A 87 5.36 14.14 2.79
CA ILE A 87 4.19 15.03 2.78
C ILE A 87 4.33 16.10 3.87
N ALA A 88 4.70 15.69 5.09
CA ALA A 88 4.90 16.62 6.20
C ALA A 88 5.97 17.67 5.85
N ARG A 89 7.08 17.25 5.24
CA ARG A 89 8.14 18.18 4.82
C ARG A 89 7.67 19.12 3.70
N LEU A 90 6.89 18.65 2.75
CA LEU A 90 6.35 19.46 1.66
C LEU A 90 5.31 20.48 2.18
N ALA A 91 4.49 20.09 3.16
CA ALA A 91 3.58 21.00 3.86
C ALA A 91 4.34 22.10 4.61
N GLN A 92 5.39 21.76 5.37
CA GLN A 92 6.27 22.73 6.05
C GLN A 92 6.89 23.75 5.07
N LYS A 93 7.22 23.31 3.84
CA LYS A 93 7.75 24.17 2.76
C LYS A 93 6.67 25.00 2.05
N GLY A 94 5.39 24.81 2.39
CA GLY A 94 4.26 25.48 1.75
C GLY A 94 4.05 25.07 0.29
N LEU A 95 4.48 23.86 -0.10
CA LEU A 95 4.41 23.37 -1.48
C LEU A 95 3.12 22.61 -1.81
N LEU A 96 2.30 22.31 -0.80
CA LEU A 96 1.05 21.57 -0.96
C LEU A 96 -0.16 22.50 -0.84
N GLN A 97 -1.23 22.19 -1.56
CA GLN A 97 -2.55 22.77 -1.29
C GLN A 97 -3.33 21.88 -0.31
N LYS A 98 -4.29 22.46 0.41
CA LYS A 98 -5.24 21.70 1.23
C LYS A 98 -6.21 20.91 0.34
N ILE A 99 -6.58 19.71 0.77
CA ILE A 99 -7.49 18.82 0.06
C ILE A 99 -8.95 19.22 0.28
N ASP A 100 -9.72 19.19 -0.80
CA ASP A 100 -11.16 19.40 -0.81
C ASP A 100 -11.88 18.10 -1.15
N TYR A 101 -12.27 17.37 -0.10
CA TYR A 101 -12.98 16.10 -0.24
C TYR A 101 -14.38 16.26 -0.86
N SER A 102 -14.97 17.47 -0.85
CA SER A 102 -16.27 17.71 -1.49
C SER A 102 -16.18 17.63 -3.01
N LYS A 103 -14.98 17.91 -3.56
CA LYS A 103 -14.66 17.79 -4.99
C LYS A 103 -14.24 16.38 -5.38
N LEU A 104 -13.49 15.70 -4.50
CA LEU A 104 -13.11 14.30 -4.71
C LEU A 104 -14.33 13.37 -4.68
N PHE A 105 -15.25 13.58 -3.73
CA PHE A 105 -16.45 12.78 -3.57
C PHE A 105 -17.71 13.65 -3.73
N PRO A 106 -18.06 14.04 -4.97
CA PRO A 106 -19.14 15.01 -5.20
C PRO A 106 -20.52 14.48 -4.83
N ASN A 107 -20.72 13.17 -4.72
CA ASN A 107 -22.01 12.56 -4.39
C ASN A 107 -22.12 12.13 -2.92
N TRP A 108 -21.01 12.18 -2.16
CA TRP A 108 -21.01 11.77 -0.77
C TRP A 108 -21.44 12.92 0.13
N GLN A 109 -22.60 12.80 0.77
CA GLN A 109 -23.12 13.88 1.62
C GLN A 109 -22.19 14.25 2.78
N LEU A 110 -21.44 13.28 3.30
CA LEU A 110 -20.45 13.47 4.38
C LEU A 110 -19.38 14.50 4.00
N THR A 111 -18.96 14.55 2.74
CA THR A 111 -17.85 15.41 2.29
C THR A 111 -18.28 16.83 1.95
N LYS A 112 -19.57 17.13 1.94
CA LYS A 112 -20.08 18.49 1.66
C LYS A 112 -19.62 19.53 2.68
N VAL A 113 -19.27 19.12 3.88
CA VAL A 113 -18.72 20.01 4.92
C VAL A 113 -17.33 20.56 4.56
N PHE A 114 -16.64 20.01 3.55
CA PHE A 114 -15.34 20.49 3.11
C PHE A 114 -15.44 21.65 2.12
N GLU A 115 -16.61 21.89 1.54
CA GLU A 115 -16.84 23.03 0.65
C GLU A 115 -16.70 24.34 1.43
N LYS A 116 -15.76 25.18 0.99
CA LYS A 116 -15.49 26.47 1.65
C LYS A 116 -16.68 27.42 1.45
N PRO A 117 -17.31 27.91 2.54
CA PRO A 117 -18.42 28.87 2.42
C PRO A 117 -18.00 30.17 1.74
N GLU A 118 -18.87 30.76 0.92
CA GLU A 118 -18.59 32.03 0.21
C GLU A 118 -18.19 33.17 1.17
N ASN A 119 -18.75 33.17 2.38
CA ASN A 119 -18.48 34.16 3.41
C ASN A 119 -17.40 33.74 4.41
N TYR A 120 -16.61 32.69 4.15
CA TYR A 120 -15.57 32.20 5.07
C TYR A 120 -14.58 33.29 5.49
N GLU A 121 -14.20 34.17 4.57
CA GLU A 121 -13.26 35.28 4.87
C GLU A 121 -13.82 36.29 5.88
N SER A 122 -15.14 36.32 6.07
CA SER A 122 -15.81 37.17 7.05
C SER A 122 -16.02 36.49 8.41
N PHE A 123 -15.68 35.20 8.53
CA PHE A 123 -15.84 34.45 9.77
C PHE A 123 -14.89 34.97 10.86
N SER A 124 -15.40 35.01 12.09
CA SER A 124 -14.57 35.10 13.28
C SER A 124 -13.69 33.84 13.42
N LEU A 125 -12.59 33.95 14.17
CA LEU A 125 -11.71 32.79 14.46
C LEU A 125 -12.49 31.60 15.05
N ALA A 126 -13.48 31.84 15.91
CA ALA A 126 -14.31 30.79 16.47
C ALA A 126 -15.15 30.06 15.40
N GLN A 127 -15.69 30.79 14.43
CA GLN A 127 -16.47 30.21 13.32
C GLN A 127 -15.56 29.45 12.35
N LYS A 128 -14.36 29.95 12.07
CA LYS A 128 -13.35 29.21 11.29
C LYS A 128 -12.97 27.90 11.99
N GLN A 129 -12.68 27.96 13.29
CA GLN A 129 -12.39 26.76 14.08
C GLN A 129 -13.56 25.76 14.08
N GLU A 130 -14.80 26.23 14.20
CA GLU A 130 -15.99 25.37 14.11
C GLU A 130 -16.10 24.69 12.74
N PHE A 131 -15.78 25.41 11.66
CA PHE A 131 -15.73 24.84 10.31
C PHE A 131 -14.66 23.76 10.20
N ILE A 132 -13.44 24.00 10.69
CA ILE A 132 -12.36 23.00 10.73
C ILE A 132 -12.76 21.78 11.56
N ASN A 133 -13.42 21.97 12.71
CA ASN A 133 -13.89 20.85 13.54
C ASN A 133 -14.93 19.98 12.82
N LYS A 134 -15.81 20.58 11.99
CA LYS A 134 -16.77 19.84 11.17
C LYS A 134 -16.07 19.02 10.07
N LYS A 135 -15.09 19.60 9.37
CA LYS A 135 -14.26 18.86 8.40
C LYS A 135 -13.55 17.69 9.09
N ARG A 136 -12.99 17.92 10.28
CA ARG A 136 -12.31 16.88 11.05
C ARG A 136 -13.24 15.74 11.44
N ALA A 137 -14.45 16.03 11.94
CA ALA A 137 -15.42 14.99 12.27
C ALA A 137 -15.78 14.12 11.05
N ALA A 138 -15.95 14.74 9.88
CA ALA A 138 -16.20 13.98 8.65
C ALA A 138 -14.97 13.15 8.23
N PHE A 139 -13.75 13.69 8.36
CA PHE A 139 -12.52 12.94 8.13
C PHE A 139 -12.42 11.69 9.02
N GLU A 140 -12.71 11.83 10.31
CA GLU A 140 -12.71 10.70 11.27
C GLU A 140 -13.76 9.62 10.96
N GLU A 141 -14.85 9.98 10.28
CA GLU A 141 -15.88 9.03 9.84
C GLU A 141 -15.46 8.27 8.57
N MET A 142 -14.65 8.88 7.70
CA MET A 142 -14.17 8.26 6.45
C MET A 142 -13.06 7.23 6.67
N PHE A 143 -12.12 7.54 7.56
CA PHE A 143 -10.89 6.78 7.73
C PHE A 143 -10.90 5.89 8.97
N ARG A 144 -10.07 4.85 8.97
CA ARG A 144 -9.89 3.97 10.13
C ARG A 144 -9.32 4.74 11.33
N PRO A 145 -9.69 4.40 12.58
CA PRO A 145 -9.15 5.06 13.78
C PRO A 145 -7.62 5.03 13.87
N GLU A 146 -6.99 3.92 13.47
CA GLU A 146 -5.53 3.76 13.52
C GLU A 146 -4.81 4.71 12.54
N ILE A 147 -5.46 5.05 11.43
CA ILE A 147 -4.96 6.03 10.44
C ILE A 147 -5.07 7.44 11.00
N VAL A 148 -6.21 7.77 11.59
CA VAL A 148 -6.44 9.07 12.24
C VAL A 148 -5.40 9.29 13.34
N GLU A 149 -5.18 8.29 14.21
CA GLU A 149 -4.18 8.35 15.27
C GLU A 149 -2.75 8.52 14.72
N HIS A 150 -2.41 7.80 13.64
CA HIS A 150 -1.11 7.94 12.96
C HIS A 150 -0.90 9.35 12.43
N ILE A 151 -1.89 9.91 11.76
CA ILE A 151 -1.87 11.26 11.19
C ILE A 151 -1.72 12.33 12.27
N ASP A 152 -2.43 12.19 13.39
CA ASP A 152 -2.38 13.15 14.49
C ASP A 152 -0.98 13.24 15.12
N LYS A 153 -0.20 12.15 15.09
CA LYS A 153 1.20 12.17 15.55
C LYS A 153 2.07 13.13 14.73
N TYR A 154 1.69 13.47 13.50
CA TYR A 154 2.43 14.41 12.66
C TYR A 154 2.10 15.88 12.92
N ASP A 155 1.02 16.19 13.65
CA ASP A 155 0.63 17.59 13.88
C ASP A 155 1.68 18.38 14.67
N GLN A 156 2.50 17.69 15.47
CA GLN A 156 3.65 18.30 16.15
C GLN A 156 4.70 18.87 15.18
N PHE A 157 4.73 18.39 13.94
CA PHE A 157 5.65 18.85 12.89
C PHE A 157 5.04 19.91 11.97
N MET A 158 3.78 20.33 12.17
CA MET A 158 3.13 21.37 11.36
C MET A 158 3.62 22.78 11.75
N LYS A 159 4.88 23.03 11.39
CA LYS A 159 5.65 24.27 11.63
C LYS A 159 6.20 24.80 10.31
N ASP A 160 6.46 26.10 10.24
CA ASP A 160 7.10 26.69 9.06
C ASP A 160 8.53 26.16 8.88
N ALA A 161 8.91 25.80 7.64
CA ALA A 161 10.24 25.25 7.35
C ALA A 161 11.39 26.24 7.60
N TYR A 162 11.13 27.55 7.52
CA TYR A 162 12.10 28.63 7.68
C TYR A 162 12.05 29.29 9.06
N ASP A 163 10.91 29.18 9.75
CA ASP A 163 10.76 29.56 11.16
C ASP A 163 10.06 28.45 11.97
N PRO A 164 10.82 27.46 12.50
CA PRO A 164 10.25 26.34 13.25
C PRO A 164 9.48 26.73 14.53
N GLN A 165 9.58 27.97 15.00
CA GLN A 165 8.79 28.45 16.14
C GLN A 165 7.36 28.85 15.72
N LYS A 166 7.16 29.14 14.43
CA LYS A 166 5.87 29.53 13.87
C LYS A 166 5.05 28.29 13.49
N ASN A 167 3.79 28.26 13.92
CA ASN A 167 2.81 27.29 13.43
C ASN A 167 2.61 27.44 11.92
N LEU A 168 2.40 26.33 11.24
CA LEU A 168 2.00 26.33 9.84
C LEU A 168 0.57 26.87 9.70
N ASP A 169 0.39 27.85 8.82
CA ASP A 169 -0.89 28.49 8.46
C ASP A 169 -0.72 28.96 7.00
N THR A 170 -1.00 28.05 6.06
CA THR A 170 -0.67 28.20 4.63
C THR A 170 -1.63 29.11 3.88
N ASP A 171 -2.87 29.25 4.36
CA ASP A 171 -3.90 30.16 3.84
C ASP A 171 -4.03 31.47 4.64
N ASN A 172 -3.25 31.63 5.71
CA ASN A 172 -3.22 32.82 6.58
C ASN A 172 -4.58 33.13 7.20
N ASP A 173 -5.35 32.09 7.53
CA ASP A 173 -6.70 32.25 8.06
C ASP A 173 -6.74 32.45 9.58
N GLY A 174 -5.57 32.32 10.23
CA GLY A 174 -5.35 32.49 11.67
C GLY A 174 -5.54 31.20 12.48
N ILE A 175 -5.81 30.07 11.82
CA ILE A 175 -5.91 28.74 12.41
C ILE A 175 -4.65 27.95 12.03
N GLN A 176 -4.14 27.15 12.98
CA GLN A 176 -3.02 26.27 12.67
C GLN A 176 -3.49 25.13 11.76
N ASP A 177 -2.78 24.94 10.66
CA ASP A 177 -3.00 23.83 9.74
C ASP A 177 -2.70 22.48 10.41
N ARG A 178 -3.50 21.48 10.05
CA ARG A 178 -3.33 20.09 10.52
C ARG A 178 -2.83 19.21 9.39
N PHE A 179 -2.08 18.16 9.75
CA PHE A 179 -1.42 17.29 8.77
C PHE A 179 -2.42 16.62 7.81
N TRP A 180 -3.59 16.22 8.34
CA TRP A 180 -4.66 15.59 7.56
C TRP A 180 -5.20 16.48 6.42
N GLU A 181 -4.97 17.79 6.46
CA GLU A 181 -5.50 18.70 5.45
C GLU A 181 -4.74 18.64 4.11
N PHE A 182 -3.55 18.04 4.06
CA PHE A 182 -2.63 18.19 2.91
C PHE A 182 -2.58 17.00 1.95
N PHE A 183 -3.28 15.91 2.24
CA PHE A 183 -3.23 14.71 1.41
C PHE A 183 -4.49 13.85 1.55
N ILE A 184 -4.72 12.97 0.58
CA ILE A 184 -5.73 11.93 0.63
C ILE A 184 -5.03 10.63 1.06
N PRO A 185 -5.28 10.10 2.27
CA PRO A 185 -4.73 8.82 2.69
C PRO A 185 -5.05 7.73 1.67
N TYR A 186 -4.04 6.95 1.29
CA TYR A 186 -4.14 5.96 0.23
C TYR A 186 -4.00 4.54 0.80
N TYR A 187 -2.80 4.18 1.27
CA TYR A 187 -2.52 2.88 1.87
C TYR A 187 -1.67 3.02 3.12
N THR A 188 -1.85 2.08 4.05
CA THR A 188 -1.01 1.93 5.23
C THR A 188 -0.32 0.57 5.21
N GLN A 189 0.92 0.54 5.66
CA GLN A 189 1.70 -0.69 5.72
C GLN A 189 2.51 -0.74 7.01
N ASP A 190 2.74 -1.94 7.56
CA ASP A 190 3.69 -2.16 8.64
C ASP A 190 4.77 -3.17 8.25
N LYS A 191 5.93 -3.10 8.95
CA LYS A 191 7.04 -4.01 8.65
C LYS A 191 6.80 -5.40 9.22
N VAL A 192 7.21 -6.40 8.46
CA VAL A 192 7.21 -7.81 8.85
C VAL A 192 8.53 -8.46 8.49
N ILE A 193 8.91 -9.50 9.24
CA ILE A 193 9.91 -10.46 8.79
C ILE A 193 9.16 -11.63 8.17
N ALA A 194 9.24 -11.75 6.86
CA ALA A 194 8.76 -12.89 6.09
C ALA A 194 9.87 -13.96 6.01
N TYR A 195 9.52 -15.23 6.16
CA TYR A 195 10.47 -16.32 6.06
C TYR A 195 9.85 -17.55 5.39
N THR A 196 10.65 -18.25 4.60
CA THR A 196 10.20 -19.41 3.81
C THR A 196 9.83 -20.60 4.69
N ILE A 197 8.69 -21.22 4.41
CA ILE A 197 8.21 -22.45 5.07
C ILE A 197 7.74 -23.52 4.07
N GLY A 198 7.52 -23.13 2.81
CA GLY A 198 6.84 -23.95 1.82
C GLY A 198 7.72 -24.90 1.02
N ASP A 199 7.05 -25.47 0.03
CA ASP A 199 7.55 -26.42 -0.96
C ASP A 199 7.16 -25.95 -2.36
N TYR A 200 7.83 -26.52 -3.36
CA TYR A 200 7.54 -26.32 -4.78
C TYR A 200 7.50 -27.65 -5.52
N ASP A 201 6.72 -27.73 -6.61
CA ASP A 201 6.65 -28.90 -7.47
C ASP A 201 7.69 -28.84 -8.59
N VAL A 202 8.42 -29.94 -8.80
CA VAL A 202 9.22 -30.14 -10.01
C VAL A 202 9.00 -31.54 -10.53
N ASP A 203 8.46 -31.64 -11.74
CA ASP A 203 8.16 -32.90 -12.43
C ASP A 203 7.22 -33.82 -11.61
N GLY A 204 6.22 -33.26 -10.93
CA GLY A 204 5.27 -33.99 -10.08
C GLY A 204 5.87 -34.45 -8.76
N LYS A 205 6.97 -33.83 -8.33
CA LYS A 205 7.65 -34.12 -7.06
C LYS A 205 7.80 -32.85 -6.23
N ARG A 206 7.19 -32.89 -5.05
CA ARG A 206 7.31 -31.85 -4.03
C ARG A 206 8.73 -31.82 -3.47
N LYS A 207 9.34 -30.63 -3.50
CA LYS A 207 10.66 -30.35 -2.97
C LYS A 207 10.58 -29.18 -2.01
N ASN A 208 11.42 -29.21 -0.98
CA ASN A 208 11.61 -28.08 -0.09
C ASN A 208 12.05 -26.84 -0.87
N LEU A 209 11.40 -25.70 -0.61
CA LEU A 209 11.74 -24.43 -1.25
C LEU A 209 13.18 -24.00 -0.98
N ARG A 210 13.72 -24.37 0.18
CA ARG A 210 15.09 -24.08 0.61
C ARG A 210 15.82 -25.33 1.08
N LYS A 211 17.12 -25.39 0.77
CA LYS A 211 17.96 -26.57 1.04
C LYS A 211 18.10 -26.91 2.51
N PHE A 212 18.10 -25.93 3.41
CA PHE A 212 18.26 -26.16 4.84
C PHE A 212 17.06 -26.91 5.45
N GLN A 213 15.87 -26.79 4.84
CA GLN A 213 14.65 -27.47 5.28
C GLN A 213 14.77 -29.00 5.13
N ASN A 214 15.72 -29.51 4.34
CA ASN A 214 16.04 -30.95 4.32
C ASN A 214 16.52 -31.50 5.67
N ASN A 215 16.91 -30.61 6.60
CA ASN A 215 17.29 -30.98 7.95
C ASN A 215 16.10 -31.00 8.93
N TRP A 216 14.92 -30.56 8.51
CA TRP A 216 13.72 -30.64 9.32
C TRP A 216 13.16 -32.06 9.31
N THR A 217 12.70 -32.52 10.48
CA THR A 217 11.87 -33.74 10.55
C THR A 217 10.48 -33.45 9.95
N ALA A 218 9.75 -34.51 9.57
CA ALA A 218 8.40 -34.36 9.04
C ALA A 218 7.47 -33.63 10.04
N GLU A 219 7.53 -34.01 11.32
CA GLU A 219 6.75 -33.40 12.41
C GLU A 219 7.09 -31.91 12.59
N GLN A 220 8.37 -31.55 12.57
CA GLN A 220 8.77 -30.14 12.66
C GLN A 220 8.30 -29.32 11.46
N LYS A 221 8.37 -29.91 10.26
CA LYS A 221 7.94 -29.23 9.05
C LYS A 221 6.44 -28.98 9.07
N GLU A 222 5.65 -29.98 9.45
CA GLU A 222 4.20 -29.86 9.61
C GLU A 222 3.85 -28.77 10.64
N GLU A 223 4.49 -28.78 11.81
CA GLU A 223 4.27 -27.75 12.84
C GLU A 223 4.63 -26.33 12.34
N ILE A 224 5.74 -26.17 11.61
CA ILE A 224 6.15 -24.88 11.06
C ILE A 224 5.20 -24.41 9.95
N GLN A 225 4.72 -25.32 9.09
CA GLN A 225 3.79 -24.98 8.03
C GLN A 225 2.40 -24.65 8.57
N GLU A 226 2.00 -25.29 9.67
CA GLU A 226 0.73 -25.04 10.34
C GLU A 226 0.77 -23.72 11.15
N LYS A 227 1.74 -23.60 12.07
CA LYS A 227 1.77 -22.53 13.07
C LYS A 227 2.86 -21.49 12.83
N GLY A 228 3.93 -21.83 12.12
CA GLY A 228 5.15 -21.02 12.07
C GLY A 228 6.16 -21.38 13.16
N LEU A 229 7.26 -20.62 13.24
CA LEU A 229 8.29 -20.78 14.25
C LEU A 229 7.89 -20.07 15.55
N LYS A 230 8.13 -20.72 16.70
CA LYS A 230 8.00 -20.05 17.99
C LYS A 230 9.20 -19.14 18.28
N PHE A 231 8.92 -17.85 18.53
CA PHE A 231 9.90 -16.84 18.90
C PHE A 231 9.84 -16.55 20.40
N GLU A 232 11.00 -16.60 21.07
CA GLU A 232 11.09 -16.31 22.52
C GLU A 232 11.48 -14.84 22.80
N ASP A 233 11.98 -14.12 21.78
CA ASP A 233 12.23 -12.68 21.83
C ASP A 233 11.90 -12.06 20.48
N GLN A 234 10.96 -11.11 20.50
CA GLN A 234 10.43 -10.42 19.33
C GLN A 234 11.20 -9.15 18.96
N SER A 235 12.36 -8.89 19.57
CA SER A 235 13.33 -7.95 18.99
C SER A 235 13.79 -8.44 17.62
N LEU A 236 14.26 -7.54 16.75
CA LEU A 236 14.81 -7.94 15.45
C LEU A 236 15.95 -8.98 15.60
N ALA A 237 16.85 -8.78 16.56
CA ALA A 237 17.92 -9.74 16.84
C ALA A 237 17.41 -11.07 17.43
N GLY A 238 16.39 -11.04 18.29
CA GLY A 238 15.77 -12.24 18.85
C GLY A 238 15.11 -13.10 17.77
N ILE A 239 14.40 -12.46 16.85
CA ILE A 239 13.81 -13.10 15.67
C ILE A 239 14.90 -13.69 14.80
N GLY A 240 15.92 -12.91 14.44
CA GLY A 240 17.06 -13.39 13.66
C GLY A 240 17.77 -14.58 14.29
N LYS A 241 17.99 -14.55 15.61
CA LYS A 241 18.62 -15.67 16.34
C LYS A 241 17.78 -16.95 16.26
N THR A 242 16.46 -16.82 16.34
CA THR A 242 15.52 -17.95 16.22
C THR A 242 15.54 -18.52 14.80
N LEU A 243 15.52 -17.66 13.78
CA LEU A 243 15.63 -18.07 12.38
C LEU A 243 16.95 -18.82 12.13
N ARG A 244 18.10 -18.26 12.54
CA ARG A 244 19.40 -18.93 12.36
C ARG A 244 19.49 -20.28 13.05
N LYS A 245 18.90 -20.42 14.24
CA LYS A 245 18.83 -21.70 14.95
C LYS A 245 18.08 -22.78 14.15
N ASN A 246 17.15 -22.37 13.27
CA ASN A 246 16.36 -23.24 12.40
C ASN A 246 16.91 -23.37 10.97
N GLY A 247 18.12 -22.85 10.72
CA GLY A 247 18.87 -23.08 9.46
C GLY A 247 18.81 -21.95 8.44
N TYR A 248 18.02 -20.90 8.69
CA TYR A 248 17.93 -19.72 7.83
C TYR A 248 19.25 -18.94 7.85
N SER A 249 19.77 -18.56 6.68
CA SER A 249 21.10 -17.95 6.57
C SER A 249 21.22 -16.84 5.54
N PHE A 250 20.25 -16.71 4.64
CA PHE A 250 20.25 -15.71 3.59
C PHE A 250 19.13 -14.69 3.83
N PHE A 251 19.52 -13.53 4.34
CA PHE A 251 18.62 -12.43 4.67
C PHE A 251 18.64 -11.38 3.57
N GLU A 252 17.48 -10.84 3.26
CA GLU A 252 17.33 -9.67 2.41
C GLU A 252 16.69 -8.49 3.14
N TRP A 253 17.14 -7.30 2.73
CA TRP A 253 16.89 -6.04 3.39
C TRP A 253 16.58 -4.97 2.36
N THR A 254 15.85 -3.94 2.78
CA THR A 254 15.67 -2.75 1.96
C THR A 254 16.92 -1.86 1.94
N GLU A 255 17.19 -1.21 0.82
CA GLU A 255 18.17 -0.11 0.72
C GLU A 255 17.61 1.24 1.22
N ALA A 256 16.32 1.29 1.61
CA ALA A 256 15.69 2.50 2.12
C ALA A 256 16.40 3.01 3.38
N MET A 257 17.18 4.08 3.21
CA MET A 257 18.02 4.67 4.26
C MET A 257 17.23 4.97 5.54
N ARG A 258 15.99 5.48 5.43
CA ARG A 258 15.19 5.87 6.60
C ARG A 258 14.72 4.64 7.40
N ASP A 259 14.29 3.59 6.73
CA ASP A 259 13.94 2.30 7.35
C ASP A 259 15.16 1.73 8.08
N ASN A 260 16.33 1.78 7.45
CA ASN A 260 17.58 1.26 8.00
C ASN A 260 18.06 2.05 9.23
N LEU A 261 17.89 3.38 9.24
CA LEU A 261 18.16 4.18 10.44
C LEU A 261 17.28 3.73 11.61
N LEU A 262 16.02 3.40 11.36
CA LEU A 262 15.11 2.94 12.40
C LEU A 262 15.54 1.59 12.99
N ILE A 263 15.98 0.64 12.16
CA ILE A 263 16.63 -0.60 12.63
C ILE A 263 17.81 -0.25 13.55
N GLY A 264 18.65 0.69 13.13
CA GLY A 264 19.77 1.18 13.95
C GLY A 264 19.37 1.80 15.28
N THR A 265 18.20 2.46 15.35
CA THR A 265 17.70 3.01 16.61
C THR A 265 17.28 1.94 17.61
N GLU A 266 16.86 0.75 17.16
CA GLU A 266 16.59 -0.36 18.08
C GLU A 266 17.89 -0.83 18.75
N LYS A 267 18.98 -0.95 17.98
CA LYS A 267 20.30 -1.33 18.50
C LYS A 267 20.83 -0.37 19.56
N THR A 268 20.55 0.92 19.42
CA THR A 268 20.97 1.94 20.39
C THR A 268 19.98 2.15 21.53
N ASN A 269 18.88 1.38 21.59
CA ASN A 269 17.77 1.53 22.55
C ASN A 269 17.07 2.90 22.47
N GLN A 270 16.99 3.48 21.28
CA GLN A 270 16.42 4.80 20.98
C GLN A 270 15.31 4.68 19.93
N TYR A 271 14.59 3.56 19.93
CA TYR A 271 13.63 3.24 18.87
C TYR A 271 12.59 4.35 18.68
N GLY A 272 12.49 4.85 17.45
CA GLY A 272 11.56 5.92 17.11
C GLY A 272 11.95 7.31 17.63
N GLU A 273 13.18 7.55 18.11
CA GLU A 273 13.63 8.91 18.44
C GLU A 273 13.70 9.84 17.22
N ILE A 274 13.64 11.16 17.48
CA ILE A 274 13.90 12.17 16.43
C ILE A 274 15.39 12.11 16.04
N ILE A 275 15.64 11.99 14.75
CA ILE A 275 17.00 12.03 14.21
C ILE A 275 17.48 13.48 14.18
N THR A 276 18.70 13.71 14.65
CA THR A 276 19.37 15.01 14.77
C THR A 276 20.82 14.91 14.33
N GLU A 277 21.49 16.05 14.15
CA GLU A 277 22.92 16.10 13.82
C GLU A 277 23.83 15.40 14.85
N ASN A 278 23.34 15.23 16.09
CA ASN A 278 24.10 14.64 17.18
C ASN A 278 23.98 13.11 17.27
N ASN A 279 22.87 12.53 16.81
CA ASN A 279 22.61 11.09 16.98
C ASN A 279 22.65 10.28 15.67
N TYR A 280 22.50 10.92 14.50
CA TYR A 280 22.32 10.18 13.24
C TYR A 280 23.47 9.21 12.91
N LYS A 281 24.71 9.58 13.23
CA LYS A 281 25.88 8.70 12.99
C LYS A 281 25.79 7.43 13.83
N SER A 282 25.35 7.54 15.08
CA SER A 282 25.15 6.40 15.96
C SER A 282 24.07 5.47 15.45
N PHE A 283 23.04 6.00 14.78
CA PHE A 283 21.98 5.17 14.18
C PHE A 283 22.46 4.47 12.91
N VAL A 284 23.24 5.13 12.06
CA VAL A 284 23.86 4.48 10.89
C VAL A 284 24.82 3.37 11.32
N ASP A 285 25.71 3.66 12.28
CA ASP A 285 26.67 2.66 12.78
C ASP A 285 25.93 1.52 13.50
N GLY A 286 24.90 1.86 14.29
CA GLY A 286 24.03 0.89 14.96
C GLY A 286 23.31 -0.04 13.98
N PHE A 287 22.83 0.46 12.84
CA PHE A 287 22.23 -0.36 11.79
C PHE A 287 23.20 -1.41 11.27
N ILE A 288 24.41 -1.00 10.88
CA ILE A 288 25.44 -1.89 10.33
C ILE A 288 25.80 -2.98 11.33
N ASP A 289 26.01 -2.60 12.59
CA ASP A 289 26.32 -3.55 13.66
C ASP A 289 25.15 -4.51 13.92
N TYR A 290 23.90 -4.03 13.86
CA TYR A 290 22.73 -4.83 14.18
C TYR A 290 22.41 -5.86 13.12
N ILE A 291 22.63 -5.55 11.83
CA ILE A 291 22.51 -6.54 10.75
C ILE A 291 23.38 -7.76 11.05
N GLY A 292 24.61 -7.56 11.52
CA GLY A 292 25.50 -8.66 11.93
C GLY A 292 24.94 -9.51 13.07
N GLU A 293 24.27 -8.88 14.03
CA GLU A 293 23.62 -9.58 15.14
C GLU A 293 22.36 -10.37 14.69
N ILE A 294 21.61 -9.83 13.71
CA ILE A 294 20.36 -10.41 13.19
C ILE A 294 20.62 -11.54 12.18
N SER A 295 21.56 -11.40 11.26
CA SER A 295 21.85 -12.45 10.27
C SER A 295 22.99 -13.38 10.69
N GLY A 296 23.79 -13.00 11.70
CA GLY A 296 24.95 -13.76 12.13
C GLY A 296 26.16 -13.63 11.19
N PHE A 297 26.07 -12.78 10.18
CA PHE A 297 27.13 -12.50 9.22
C PHE A 297 27.39 -11.00 9.18
N ASP A 298 28.67 -10.63 9.04
CA ASP A 298 29.06 -9.23 8.84
C ASP A 298 28.22 -8.54 7.76
N TYR A 299 27.92 -7.26 7.96
CA TYR A 299 27.11 -6.45 7.04
C TYR A 299 27.57 -6.59 5.59
N PHE A 300 28.89 -6.57 5.35
CA PHE A 300 29.49 -6.63 4.01
C PHE A 300 29.52 -8.04 3.41
N ASN A 301 29.03 -9.06 4.13
CA ASN A 301 28.82 -10.37 3.56
C ASN A 301 27.56 -10.37 2.69
N LEU A 302 27.65 -9.75 1.51
CA LEU A 302 26.53 -9.55 0.57
C LEU A 302 25.96 -10.85 0.01
N ARG A 303 26.62 -11.99 0.24
CA ARG A 303 26.05 -13.30 -0.04
C ARG A 303 24.91 -13.63 0.92
N HIS A 304 25.06 -13.28 2.19
CA HIS A 304 24.13 -13.58 3.28
C HIS A 304 23.23 -12.39 3.66
N ASN A 305 23.64 -11.16 3.33
CA ASN A 305 22.89 -9.93 3.53
C ASN A 305 22.70 -9.23 2.18
N VAL A 306 21.59 -9.49 1.50
CA VAL A 306 21.28 -8.84 0.21
C VAL A 306 20.46 -7.59 0.46
N PHE A 307 20.78 -6.51 -0.24
CA PHE A 307 20.07 -5.24 -0.13
C PHE A 307 19.40 -4.90 -1.47
N LYS A 308 18.15 -4.47 -1.43
CA LYS A 308 17.37 -4.14 -2.64
C LYS A 308 16.55 -2.86 -2.46
N THR A 309 16.31 -2.17 -3.57
CA THR A 309 15.57 -0.90 -3.58
C THR A 309 14.05 -1.09 -3.79
N SER A 310 13.62 -2.14 -4.49
CA SER A 310 12.22 -2.38 -4.82
C SER A 310 11.56 -3.37 -3.85
N GLY A 311 10.34 -3.07 -3.40
CA GLY A 311 9.51 -3.97 -2.59
C GLY A 311 9.13 -5.24 -3.35
N LEU A 312 8.76 -5.11 -4.62
CA LEU A 312 8.45 -6.22 -5.51
C LEU A 312 9.64 -7.17 -5.70
N ASP A 313 10.85 -6.63 -5.86
CA ASP A 313 12.06 -7.45 -5.98
C ASP A 313 12.37 -8.22 -4.67
N LEU A 314 12.04 -7.64 -3.51
CA LEU A 314 12.19 -8.30 -2.21
C LEU A 314 11.15 -9.43 -2.07
N ALA A 315 9.88 -9.15 -2.33
CA ALA A 315 8.80 -10.15 -2.28
C ALA A 315 9.08 -11.35 -3.20
N ASN A 316 9.46 -11.10 -4.45
CA ASN A 316 9.74 -12.17 -5.40
C ASN A 316 10.96 -13.01 -4.99
N SER A 317 11.97 -12.42 -4.35
CA SER A 317 13.18 -13.18 -4.01
C SER A 317 13.03 -14.12 -2.83
N VAL A 318 12.16 -13.81 -1.87
CA VAL A 318 11.87 -14.74 -0.79
C VAL A 318 11.11 -15.97 -1.29
N ILE A 319 10.38 -15.89 -2.41
CA ILE A 319 9.58 -17.00 -2.96
C ILE A 319 10.23 -17.73 -4.15
N ASP A 320 11.15 -17.10 -4.89
CA ASP A 320 11.79 -17.70 -6.06
C ASP A 320 12.58 -18.99 -5.68
N PRO A 321 12.25 -20.17 -6.26
CA PRO A 321 12.98 -21.42 -5.98
C PRO A 321 14.43 -21.45 -6.48
N SER A 322 14.78 -20.59 -7.44
CA SER A 322 16.13 -20.49 -8.02
C SER A 322 17.09 -19.64 -7.19
N LEU A 323 16.55 -18.82 -6.29
CA LEU A 323 17.28 -17.93 -5.41
C LEU A 323 17.52 -18.55 -4.02
N ASN A 324 18.40 -17.93 -3.24
CA ASN A 324 18.78 -18.45 -1.93
C ASN A 324 18.14 -17.68 -0.76
N GLN A 325 17.44 -16.57 -1.01
CA GLN A 325 16.88 -15.72 0.04
C GLN A 325 15.87 -16.50 0.87
N ASP A 326 16.16 -16.68 2.16
CA ASP A 326 15.34 -17.45 3.09
C ASP A 326 14.40 -16.53 3.90
N VAL A 327 14.80 -15.27 4.10
CA VAL A 327 14.16 -14.30 4.99
C VAL A 327 14.18 -12.92 4.36
N GLY A 328 13.03 -12.24 4.33
CA GLY A 328 12.90 -10.85 3.87
C GLY A 328 12.31 -9.93 4.94
N PHE A 329 12.87 -8.71 5.03
CA PHE A 329 12.28 -7.63 5.81
C PHE A 329 11.39 -6.74 4.92
N LEU A 330 10.10 -7.06 4.89
CA LEU A 330 9.12 -6.57 3.92
C LEU A 330 8.08 -5.67 4.58
N TYR A 331 7.27 -5.00 3.77
CA TYR A 331 5.98 -4.51 4.21
C TYR A 331 4.93 -5.63 4.18
N ASN A 332 3.93 -5.54 5.04
CA ASN A 332 2.90 -6.58 5.20
C ASN A 332 2.11 -6.84 3.89
N GLY A 333 1.87 -5.82 3.07
CA GLY A 333 1.26 -5.99 1.75
C GLY A 333 2.12 -6.80 0.79
N ASP A 334 3.43 -6.52 0.70
CA ASP A 334 4.38 -7.32 -0.09
C ASP A 334 4.44 -8.78 0.40
N SER A 335 4.26 -9.01 1.71
CA SER A 335 4.18 -10.36 2.25
C SER A 335 2.86 -11.07 1.91
N LEU A 336 1.77 -10.33 1.72
CA LEU A 336 0.50 -10.90 1.27
C LEU A 336 0.60 -11.32 -0.20
N ASP A 337 1.20 -10.50 -1.05
CA ASP A 337 1.51 -10.85 -2.44
C ASP A 337 2.40 -12.11 -2.52
N ALA A 338 3.47 -12.14 -1.72
CA ALA A 338 4.34 -13.32 -1.62
C ALA A 338 3.65 -14.55 -0.98
N HIS A 339 2.51 -14.40 -0.31
CA HIS A 339 1.71 -15.51 0.19
C HIS A 339 0.89 -16.16 -0.93
N TYR A 340 0.32 -15.35 -1.83
CA TYR A 340 -0.34 -15.78 -3.08
C TYR A 340 0.68 -16.07 -4.20
N SER A 341 1.75 -16.77 -3.84
CA SER A 341 2.94 -16.93 -4.68
C SER A 341 2.74 -17.64 -6.04
N LYS A 342 1.62 -18.33 -6.25
CA LYS A 342 1.30 -19.01 -7.51
C LYS A 342 1.08 -18.05 -8.67
N ASP A 343 0.63 -16.82 -8.38
CA ASP A 343 0.46 -15.77 -9.39
C ASP A 343 1.81 -15.38 -10.03
N ASN A 344 2.89 -15.58 -9.27
CA ASN A 344 4.26 -15.32 -9.70
C ASN A 344 4.97 -16.59 -10.20
N TYR A 345 4.75 -17.75 -9.55
CA TYR A 345 5.40 -19.03 -9.87
C TYR A 345 4.42 -20.20 -9.76
N GLU A 346 3.94 -20.72 -10.88
CA GLU A 346 2.93 -21.80 -10.97
C GLU A 346 3.33 -23.07 -10.19
N GLU A 347 4.63 -23.35 -10.07
CA GLU A 347 5.15 -24.49 -9.33
C GLU A 347 5.02 -24.41 -7.80
N LEU A 348 4.74 -23.24 -7.23
CA LEU A 348 4.65 -23.06 -5.78
C LEU A 348 3.34 -23.62 -5.20
N GLU A 349 3.38 -23.97 -3.92
CA GLU A 349 2.13 -24.20 -3.20
C GLU A 349 1.43 -22.89 -2.92
N GLU A 350 0.15 -22.83 -3.24
CA GLU A 350 -0.69 -21.69 -2.90
C GLU A 350 -0.76 -21.52 -1.40
N GLU A 351 -0.59 -20.28 -0.93
CA GLU A 351 -0.84 -19.88 0.45
C GLU A 351 -0.02 -20.64 1.52
N ASN A 352 1.06 -21.31 1.12
CA ASN A 352 1.92 -22.07 2.04
C ASN A 352 3.41 -21.84 1.80
N THR A 353 3.78 -20.74 1.15
CA THR A 353 5.18 -20.45 0.78
C THR A 353 5.97 -19.79 1.91
N ILE A 354 5.36 -18.81 2.58
CA ILE A 354 5.98 -18.02 3.65
C ILE A 354 5.12 -17.93 4.91
N ALA A 355 5.77 -17.65 6.03
CA ALA A 355 5.15 -17.17 7.26
C ALA A 355 5.75 -15.81 7.64
N ILE A 356 5.06 -15.07 8.52
CA ILE A 356 5.50 -13.75 8.98
C ILE A 356 5.61 -13.68 10.50
N ILE A 357 6.44 -12.76 10.98
CA ILE A 357 6.47 -12.30 12.37
C ILE A 357 6.70 -10.79 12.39
N ARG A 358 5.94 -10.06 13.21
CA ARG A 358 6.11 -8.61 13.39
C ARG A 358 7.12 -8.35 14.50
N PRO A 359 8.18 -7.56 14.28
CA PRO A 359 9.05 -7.13 15.38
C PRO A 359 8.24 -6.38 16.45
N LYS A 360 8.54 -6.58 17.74
CA LYS A 360 7.82 -5.93 18.86
C LYS A 360 7.86 -4.40 18.80
N ASN A 361 8.94 -3.87 18.21
CA ASN A 361 9.12 -2.47 17.89
C ASN A 361 8.97 -2.37 16.38
N ASN A 362 7.82 -1.89 15.91
CA ASN A 362 7.46 -1.96 14.51
C ASN A 362 7.36 -0.56 13.87
N LEU A 363 7.48 -0.50 12.56
CA LEU A 363 7.31 0.71 11.76
C LEU A 363 6.00 0.62 10.99
N THR A 364 5.23 1.70 11.03
CA THR A 364 4.11 1.93 10.12
C THR A 364 4.44 3.07 9.17
N LEU A 365 4.10 2.91 7.90
CA LEU A 365 4.07 3.96 6.90
C LEU A 365 2.64 4.24 6.46
N LEU A 366 2.39 5.51 6.19
CA LEU A 366 1.18 5.97 5.52
C LEU A 366 1.57 6.70 4.24
N ASP A 367 1.09 6.20 3.11
CA ASP A 367 1.22 6.86 1.82
C ASP A 367 -0.09 7.57 1.44
N GLY A 368 0.04 8.64 0.66
CA GLY A 368 -1.11 9.46 0.31
C GLY A 368 -0.92 10.32 -0.92
N TRP A 369 -2.03 10.62 -1.59
CA TRP A 369 -2.06 11.51 -2.73
C TRP A 369 -1.96 12.96 -2.30
N ILE A 370 -1.01 13.68 -2.88
CA ILE A 370 -0.82 15.12 -2.70
C ILE A 370 -1.08 15.87 -4.00
N ILE A 371 -1.50 17.13 -3.86
CA ILE A 371 -1.63 18.08 -4.97
C ILE A 371 -0.75 19.29 -4.65
N LEU A 372 0.07 19.70 -5.62
CA LEU A 372 0.98 20.83 -5.43
C LEU A 372 0.23 22.15 -5.41
N LYS A 373 0.71 23.12 -4.63
CA LYS A 373 0.10 24.44 -4.45
C LYS A 373 -0.03 25.23 -5.76
N GLU A 374 0.93 25.07 -6.67
CA GLU A 374 0.97 25.79 -7.95
C GLU A 374 0.05 25.18 -9.02
N THR A 375 -0.63 24.06 -8.73
CA THR A 375 -1.58 23.44 -9.65
C THR A 375 -2.83 24.31 -9.80
N SER A 376 -3.21 24.63 -11.04
CA SER A 376 -4.38 25.50 -11.29
C SER A 376 -5.68 24.83 -10.85
N PRO A 377 -6.73 25.59 -10.48
CA PRO A 377 -8.02 25.03 -10.06
C PRO A 377 -8.62 24.04 -11.07
N GLU A 378 -8.52 24.33 -12.38
CA GLU A 378 -9.03 23.44 -13.42
C GLU A 378 -8.26 22.12 -13.50
N LEU A 379 -6.94 22.14 -13.27
CA LEU A 379 -6.14 20.92 -13.20
C LEU A 379 -6.38 20.17 -11.90
N THR A 380 -6.54 20.87 -10.77
CA THR A 380 -6.93 20.27 -9.49
C THR A 380 -8.24 19.51 -9.62
N ASP A 381 -9.26 20.10 -10.24
CA ASP A 381 -10.56 19.44 -10.45
C ASP A 381 -10.42 18.19 -11.34
N LYS A 382 -9.55 18.22 -12.36
CA LYS A 382 -9.22 17.03 -13.17
C LYS A 382 -8.48 15.96 -12.36
N VAL A 383 -7.59 16.35 -11.45
CA VAL A 383 -6.91 15.41 -10.54
C VAL A 383 -7.95 14.73 -9.67
N TYR A 384 -8.83 15.48 -9.00
CA TYR A 384 -9.91 14.91 -8.19
C TYR A 384 -10.78 13.93 -8.98
N ASN A 385 -11.23 14.33 -10.18
CA ASN A 385 -12.05 13.45 -11.02
C ASN A 385 -11.32 12.16 -11.43
N SER A 386 -10.02 12.25 -11.77
CA SER A 386 -9.23 11.08 -12.17
C SER A 386 -8.96 10.15 -11.00
N LEU A 387 -8.69 10.69 -9.81
CA LEU A 387 -8.51 9.91 -8.59
C LEU A 387 -9.82 9.24 -8.17
N TYR A 388 -10.94 9.95 -8.26
CA TYR A 388 -12.25 9.35 -7.99
C TYR A 388 -12.53 8.20 -8.95
N GLU A 389 -12.58 8.46 -10.27
CA GLU A 389 -12.95 7.42 -11.25
C GLU A 389 -11.95 6.27 -11.35
N GLY A 390 -10.67 6.50 -11.05
CA GLY A 390 -9.62 5.50 -11.20
C GLY A 390 -9.25 4.75 -9.93
N ILE A 391 -9.52 5.30 -8.75
CA ILE A 391 -9.02 4.76 -7.47
C ILE A 391 -10.11 4.70 -6.41
N TYR A 392 -10.78 5.82 -6.13
CA TYR A 392 -11.60 5.96 -4.91
C TYR A 392 -13.10 5.76 -5.11
N LYS A 393 -13.58 5.64 -6.34
CA LYS A 393 -15.00 5.41 -6.62
C LYS A 393 -15.45 4.12 -5.93
N GLY A 394 -16.54 4.22 -5.18
CA GLY A 394 -17.04 3.15 -4.33
C GLY A 394 -16.72 3.34 -2.85
N GLU A 395 -15.76 4.20 -2.47
CA GLU A 395 -15.55 4.57 -1.06
C GLU A 395 -16.74 5.38 -0.50
N ASP A 396 -17.48 6.06 -1.38
CA ASP A 396 -18.70 6.78 -1.06
C ASP A 396 -19.93 5.88 -0.88
N PHE A 397 -19.88 4.64 -1.38
CA PHE A 397 -20.95 3.64 -1.25
C PHE A 397 -21.06 3.16 0.20
N ASP A 398 -22.25 2.79 0.64
CA ASP A 398 -22.38 1.95 1.83
C ASP A 398 -21.99 0.48 1.53
N LEU A 399 -21.86 -0.34 2.57
CA LEU A 399 -21.42 -1.74 2.43
C LEU A 399 -22.39 -2.58 1.59
N GLU A 400 -23.68 -2.22 1.60
CA GLU A 400 -24.69 -2.91 0.81
C GLU A 400 -24.57 -2.55 -0.67
N GLU A 401 -24.42 -1.26 -0.97
CA GLU A 401 -24.17 -0.77 -2.33
C GLU A 401 -22.93 -1.41 -2.95
N ILE A 402 -21.86 -1.62 -2.17
CA ILE A 402 -20.65 -2.34 -2.62
C ILE A 402 -21.02 -3.78 -3.01
N VAL A 403 -21.69 -4.54 -2.13
CA VAL A 403 -22.14 -5.92 -2.41
C VAL A 403 -22.99 -5.98 -3.67
N GLN A 404 -23.97 -5.08 -3.80
CA GLN A 404 -24.90 -5.07 -4.93
C GLN A 404 -24.25 -4.68 -6.26
N THR A 405 -23.20 -3.86 -6.21
CA THR A 405 -22.47 -3.42 -7.40
C THR A 405 -21.44 -4.45 -7.84
N ALA A 406 -20.77 -5.10 -6.88
CA ALA A 406 -19.70 -6.06 -7.16
C ALA A 406 -20.19 -7.47 -7.47
N LYS A 407 -21.45 -7.81 -7.21
CA LYS A 407 -21.96 -9.16 -7.42
C LYS A 407 -21.97 -9.58 -8.90
N ILE A 408 -21.65 -10.84 -9.13
CA ILE A 408 -21.88 -11.56 -10.38
C ILE A 408 -22.75 -12.78 -10.08
N GLU A 409 -23.79 -12.98 -10.88
CA GLU A 409 -24.60 -14.20 -10.87
C GLU A 409 -23.91 -15.28 -11.72
N VAL A 410 -23.89 -16.52 -11.22
CA VAL A 410 -23.42 -17.68 -11.95
C VAL A 410 -24.41 -18.84 -11.85
N ASP A 411 -24.74 -19.43 -12.99
CA ASP A 411 -25.43 -20.72 -13.06
C ASP A 411 -24.41 -21.84 -12.88
N PHE A 412 -24.72 -22.85 -12.06
CA PHE A 412 -23.84 -24.01 -11.86
C PHE A 412 -24.61 -25.33 -12.02
N ALA A 413 -23.89 -26.38 -12.40
CA ALA A 413 -24.41 -27.75 -12.52
C ALA A 413 -23.73 -28.74 -11.56
N PHE A 414 -22.63 -28.33 -10.92
CA PHE A 414 -21.87 -29.15 -9.99
C PHE A 414 -21.47 -28.33 -8.76
N VAL A 415 -21.47 -28.98 -7.60
CA VAL A 415 -20.98 -28.42 -6.32
C VAL A 415 -19.94 -29.38 -5.76
N GLN A 416 -18.84 -28.85 -5.22
CA GLN A 416 -17.81 -29.64 -4.59
C GLN A 416 -18.27 -30.11 -3.22
N ASN A 417 -18.16 -31.41 -2.97
CA ASN A 417 -18.37 -31.97 -1.64
C ASN A 417 -17.12 -31.70 -0.78
N SER A 418 -17.27 -30.94 0.30
CA SER A 418 -16.16 -30.53 1.18
C SER A 418 -15.44 -31.69 1.88
N GLU A 419 -16.08 -32.84 2.08
CA GLU A 419 -15.45 -34.01 2.71
C GLU A 419 -14.64 -34.86 1.72
N THR A 420 -15.07 -34.90 0.45
CA THR A 420 -14.46 -35.80 -0.56
C THR A 420 -13.68 -35.07 -1.64
N GLU A 421 -13.77 -33.74 -1.68
CA GLU A 421 -13.25 -32.84 -2.71
C GLU A 421 -13.74 -33.15 -4.14
N LYS A 422 -14.78 -34.00 -4.27
CA LYS A 422 -15.35 -34.38 -5.56
C LYS A 422 -16.56 -33.53 -5.90
N PHE A 423 -16.70 -33.24 -7.19
CA PHE A 423 -17.87 -32.55 -7.73
C PHE A 423 -19.06 -33.49 -7.87
N GLU A 424 -20.19 -33.07 -7.30
CA GLU A 424 -21.47 -33.78 -7.36
C GLU A 424 -22.48 -32.98 -8.22
N PRO A 425 -23.30 -33.65 -9.05
CA PRO A 425 -24.31 -32.96 -9.85
C PRO A 425 -25.37 -32.27 -8.98
N LYS A 426 -25.45 -30.94 -9.07
CA LYS A 426 -26.45 -30.10 -8.40
C LYS A 426 -26.61 -28.83 -9.22
N ASN A 427 -27.80 -28.60 -9.77
CA ASN A 427 -28.08 -27.40 -10.55
C ASN A 427 -28.56 -26.28 -9.64
N GLY A 428 -28.07 -25.06 -9.86
CA GLY A 428 -28.49 -23.91 -9.10
C GLY A 428 -27.90 -22.60 -9.62
N LYS A 429 -28.10 -21.56 -8.81
CA LYS A 429 -27.56 -20.23 -9.00
C LYS A 429 -26.79 -19.83 -7.75
N GLY A 430 -25.71 -19.10 -7.93
CA GLY A 430 -24.94 -18.51 -6.84
C GLY A 430 -24.45 -17.12 -7.23
N PHE A 431 -23.88 -16.42 -6.25
CA PHE A 431 -23.25 -15.13 -6.45
C PHE A 431 -21.81 -15.15 -5.94
N TYR A 432 -20.93 -14.42 -6.61
CA TYR A 432 -19.57 -14.13 -6.18
C TYR A 432 -19.25 -12.66 -6.49
N PHE A 433 -18.09 -12.14 -6.07
CA PHE A 433 -17.68 -10.77 -6.39
C PHE A 433 -16.77 -10.70 -7.62
N ASP A 434 -17.07 -9.75 -8.50
CA ASP A 434 -16.14 -9.21 -9.48
C ASP A 434 -15.38 -8.05 -8.83
N TYR A 435 -14.13 -8.30 -8.45
CA TYR A 435 -13.27 -7.27 -7.86
C TYR A 435 -12.88 -6.19 -8.89
N GLU A 436 -13.00 -6.41 -10.21
CA GLU A 436 -12.71 -5.39 -11.21
C GLU A 436 -13.85 -4.36 -11.39
N SER A 437 -15.05 -4.67 -10.89
CA SER A 437 -16.27 -3.88 -11.11
C SER A 437 -16.25 -2.49 -10.45
N ILE A 438 -15.49 -2.32 -9.36
CA ILE A 438 -15.39 -1.08 -8.60
C ILE A 438 -13.90 -0.70 -8.50
N PRO A 439 -13.51 0.56 -8.78
CA PRO A 439 -12.10 0.92 -8.86
C PRO A 439 -11.28 0.62 -7.59
N PHE A 440 -11.82 0.86 -6.39
CA PHE A 440 -11.07 0.55 -5.16
C PHE A 440 -10.89 -0.97 -4.95
N LEU A 441 -11.84 -1.79 -5.41
CA LEU A 441 -11.75 -3.25 -5.38
C LEU A 441 -10.65 -3.73 -6.32
N ALA A 442 -10.67 -3.24 -7.56
CA ALA A 442 -9.70 -3.59 -8.60
C ALA A 442 -8.28 -3.18 -8.18
N ASN A 443 -8.17 -2.04 -7.50
CA ASN A 443 -6.90 -1.54 -7.03
C ASN A 443 -6.32 -2.37 -5.90
N PHE A 444 -7.15 -2.78 -4.92
CA PHE A 444 -6.71 -3.66 -3.85
C PHE A 444 -6.31 -5.03 -4.36
N ASP A 445 -7.12 -5.66 -5.21
CA ASP A 445 -6.85 -6.98 -5.78
C ASP A 445 -5.53 -7.02 -6.57
N TYR A 446 -5.14 -5.88 -7.16
CA TYR A 446 -3.87 -5.75 -7.87
C TYR A 446 -2.65 -5.56 -6.96
N ILE A 447 -2.77 -4.89 -5.81
CA ILE A 447 -1.59 -4.49 -4.99
C ILE A 447 -1.52 -5.13 -3.59
N ASN A 448 -2.64 -5.62 -3.05
CA ASN A 448 -2.74 -6.25 -1.74
C ASN A 448 -2.36 -5.38 -0.51
N TYR A 449 -2.40 -4.05 -0.63
CA TYR A 449 -2.02 -3.12 0.44
C TYR A 449 -3.23 -2.68 1.25
N THR A 450 -3.04 -2.54 2.57
CA THR A 450 -4.16 -2.30 3.49
C THR A 450 -4.79 -0.92 3.27
N PRO A 451 -6.08 -0.84 2.88
CA PRO A 451 -6.76 0.44 2.67
C PRO A 451 -6.83 1.29 3.94
N THR A 452 -6.81 2.61 3.75
CA THR A 452 -6.96 3.57 4.84
C THR A 452 -8.42 3.91 5.17
N PHE A 453 -9.30 3.79 4.18
CA PHE A 453 -10.73 4.02 4.35
C PHE A 453 -11.36 2.90 5.18
N LYS A 454 -12.31 3.26 6.05
CA LYS A 454 -12.94 2.32 6.96
C LYS A 454 -13.77 1.27 6.22
N LYS A 455 -14.52 1.67 5.19
CA LYS A 455 -15.47 0.81 4.50
C LYS A 455 -14.78 -0.24 3.64
N SER A 456 -13.86 0.17 2.77
CA SER A 456 -13.05 -0.78 1.99
C SER A 456 -12.27 -1.72 2.89
N PHE A 457 -11.71 -1.22 4.00
CA PHE A 457 -11.01 -2.06 4.95
C PHE A 457 -11.88 -3.19 5.54
N GLU A 458 -13.09 -2.86 6.02
CA GLU A 458 -14.01 -3.86 6.58
C GLU A 458 -14.57 -4.80 5.51
N PHE A 459 -14.78 -4.32 4.28
CA PHE A 459 -15.23 -5.14 3.16
C PHE A 459 -14.23 -6.27 2.85
N PHE A 460 -12.95 -5.94 2.62
CA PHE A 460 -11.94 -6.97 2.32
C PHE A 460 -11.70 -7.89 3.51
N LYS A 461 -11.68 -7.34 4.73
CA LYS A 461 -11.56 -8.13 5.95
C LYS A 461 -12.65 -9.21 6.04
N LYS A 462 -13.88 -8.89 5.62
CA LYS A 462 -15.01 -9.82 5.65
C LYS A 462 -15.00 -10.82 4.50
N PHE A 463 -14.72 -10.37 3.28
CA PHE A 463 -15.01 -11.17 2.08
C PHE A 463 -13.79 -11.70 1.34
N TYR A 464 -12.65 -11.00 1.37
CA TYR A 464 -11.47 -11.39 0.61
C TYR A 464 -10.82 -12.66 1.16
N PHE A 465 -10.85 -12.82 2.49
CA PHE A 465 -10.27 -13.96 3.21
C PHE A 465 -11.34 -14.94 3.72
N ASN A 466 -12.49 -15.02 3.03
CA ASN A 466 -13.63 -15.80 3.48
C ASN A 466 -13.54 -17.27 3.04
N ASP A 467 -13.50 -18.18 4.00
CA ASP A 467 -13.57 -19.63 3.78
C ASP A 467 -15.02 -20.15 3.75
N ALA A 468 -15.99 -19.37 4.25
CA ALA A 468 -17.41 -19.71 4.22
C ALA A 468 -18.01 -19.46 2.83
N VAL A 469 -17.61 -20.29 1.87
CA VAL A 469 -18.05 -20.30 0.47
C VAL A 469 -18.23 -21.73 -0.01
N GLU A 470 -19.00 -21.91 -1.08
CA GLU A 470 -19.15 -23.20 -1.77
C GLU A 470 -18.44 -23.16 -3.12
N THR A 471 -17.70 -24.21 -3.46
CA THR A 471 -17.03 -24.30 -4.76
C THR A 471 -17.95 -24.96 -5.77
N VAL A 472 -18.23 -24.27 -6.89
CA VAL A 472 -19.18 -24.72 -7.92
C VAL A 472 -18.55 -24.69 -9.31
N ARG A 473 -19.13 -25.47 -10.24
CA ARG A 473 -18.80 -25.43 -11.68
C ARG A 473 -20.04 -25.43 -12.55
N GLU A 474 -19.97 -24.72 -13.67
CA GLU A 474 -20.99 -24.79 -14.74
C GLU A 474 -20.98 -26.15 -15.43
N THR A 475 -19.79 -26.74 -15.62
CA THR A 475 -19.62 -28.07 -16.22
C THR A 475 -18.56 -28.87 -15.45
N LEU A 476 -18.51 -30.20 -15.63
CA LEU A 476 -17.55 -31.04 -14.88
C LEU A 476 -16.08 -30.63 -15.12
N GLU A 477 -15.78 -30.14 -16.32
CA GLU A 477 -14.47 -29.63 -16.75
C GLU A 477 -14.37 -28.09 -16.72
N GLY A 478 -15.38 -27.42 -16.14
CA GLY A 478 -15.43 -25.97 -16.03
C GLY A 478 -14.50 -25.42 -14.94
N GLU A 479 -14.37 -24.10 -14.92
CA GLU A 479 -13.61 -23.38 -13.89
C GLU A 479 -14.31 -23.43 -12.54
N ASP A 480 -13.50 -23.54 -11.48
CA ASP A 480 -13.95 -23.44 -10.09
C ASP A 480 -14.38 -22.01 -9.76
N ARG A 481 -15.54 -21.87 -9.12
CA ARG A 481 -16.04 -20.59 -8.61
C ARG A 481 -16.46 -20.74 -7.16
N SER A 482 -15.98 -19.84 -6.31
CA SER A 482 -16.40 -19.74 -4.92
C SER A 482 -17.64 -18.86 -4.81
N VAL A 483 -18.80 -19.44 -4.53
CA VAL A 483 -20.07 -18.71 -4.37
C VAL A 483 -20.44 -18.54 -2.91
N PHE A 484 -21.15 -17.45 -2.61
CA PHE A 484 -21.57 -17.12 -1.25
C PHE A 484 -22.63 -18.07 -0.70
N ILE A 485 -22.50 -18.34 0.60
CA ILE A 485 -23.50 -19.03 1.41
C ILE A 485 -24.10 -18.08 2.45
N ASP A 486 -25.32 -18.40 2.88
CA ASP A 486 -26.00 -17.68 3.93
C ASP A 486 -25.59 -18.18 5.34
N LEU A 487 -26.15 -17.58 6.37
CA LEU A 487 -25.91 -17.95 7.77
C LEU A 487 -26.35 -19.39 8.14
N ASN A 488 -27.07 -20.09 7.26
CA ASN A 488 -27.51 -21.47 7.43
C ASN A 488 -26.71 -22.47 6.56
N ASP A 489 -25.59 -22.02 5.98
CA ASP A 489 -24.76 -22.82 5.07
C ASP A 489 -25.46 -23.21 3.76
N GLU A 490 -26.43 -22.40 3.30
CA GLU A 490 -27.09 -22.58 2.01
C GLU A 490 -26.56 -21.59 0.97
N ILE A 491 -26.28 -22.07 -0.26
CA ILE A 491 -25.89 -21.20 -1.38
C ILE A 491 -26.97 -20.14 -1.60
N ILE A 492 -26.56 -18.88 -1.61
CA ILE A 492 -27.46 -17.76 -1.85
C ILE A 492 -27.86 -17.76 -3.33
N ALA A 493 -29.09 -18.18 -3.63
CA ALA A 493 -29.62 -18.27 -4.99
C ALA A 493 -30.60 -17.14 -5.37
N ASP A 494 -31.09 -16.37 -4.39
CA ASP A 494 -31.97 -15.20 -4.60
C ASP A 494 -31.22 -13.92 -4.21
N GLU A 495 -31.12 -12.98 -5.16
CA GLU A 495 -30.50 -11.66 -4.98
C GLU A 495 -31.05 -10.91 -3.76
N LYS A 496 -32.32 -11.12 -3.39
CA LYS A 496 -32.91 -10.48 -2.20
C LYS A 496 -32.28 -10.91 -0.88
N ASN A 497 -31.68 -12.11 -0.86
CA ASN A 497 -30.98 -12.63 0.30
C ASN A 497 -29.50 -12.29 0.29
N LEU A 498 -28.97 -11.80 -0.83
CA LEU A 498 -27.62 -11.32 -0.97
C LEU A 498 -27.54 -9.91 -0.39
N ASN A 499 -27.17 -9.79 0.87
CA ASN A 499 -26.86 -8.52 1.52
C ASN A 499 -25.68 -8.71 2.47
N TYR A 500 -25.05 -7.60 2.85
CA TYR A 500 -23.81 -7.62 3.62
C TYR A 500 -23.92 -8.50 4.87
N ASP A 501 -25.02 -8.43 5.63
CA ASP A 501 -25.18 -9.14 6.91
C ASP A 501 -25.58 -10.60 6.76
N ASN A 502 -26.26 -10.97 5.66
CA ASN A 502 -26.71 -12.33 5.41
C ASN A 502 -25.64 -13.24 4.80
N ILE A 503 -24.64 -12.68 4.13
CA ILE A 503 -23.50 -13.46 3.62
C ILE A 503 -22.68 -13.93 4.82
N LYS A 504 -22.58 -15.25 4.98
CA LYS A 504 -21.72 -15.85 6.00
C LYS A 504 -20.26 -15.55 5.68
N SER A 505 -19.53 -15.16 6.71
CA SER A 505 -18.10 -14.88 6.62
C SER A 505 -17.39 -15.55 7.79
N GLU A 506 -16.44 -16.41 7.47
CA GLU A 506 -15.60 -17.11 8.42
C GLU A 506 -14.21 -17.28 7.81
N THR A 507 -13.18 -16.90 8.56
CA THR A 507 -11.78 -17.18 8.22
C THR A 507 -11.29 -18.22 9.21
N SER A 508 -11.22 -19.48 8.80
CA SER A 508 -10.95 -20.62 9.68
C SER A 508 -9.76 -21.46 9.23
N SER A 509 -9.44 -21.47 7.94
CA SER A 509 -8.27 -22.17 7.44
C SER A 509 -6.99 -21.45 7.91
N ASN A 510 -5.93 -22.22 8.23
CA ASN A 510 -4.65 -21.64 8.64
C ASN A 510 -4.04 -20.73 7.55
N ARG A 511 -4.34 -21.02 6.28
CA ARG A 511 -3.92 -20.26 5.11
C ARG A 511 -4.60 -18.89 5.08
N SER A 512 -5.93 -18.87 5.10
CA SER A 512 -6.72 -17.64 5.11
C SER A 512 -6.50 -16.80 6.36
N LEU A 513 -6.30 -17.43 7.54
CA LEU A 513 -5.92 -16.73 8.77
C LEU A 513 -4.54 -16.07 8.65
N ARG A 514 -3.59 -16.68 7.93
CA ARG A 514 -2.27 -16.12 7.67
C ARG A 514 -2.34 -14.95 6.68
N ALA A 515 -3.11 -15.09 5.61
CA ALA A 515 -3.38 -14.00 4.67
C ALA A 515 -4.05 -12.80 5.37
N LEU A 516 -5.08 -13.05 6.18
CA LEU A 516 -5.74 -12.02 7.00
C LEU A 516 -4.77 -11.36 7.97
N ASN A 517 -3.88 -12.12 8.62
CA ASN A 517 -2.83 -11.59 9.48
C ASN A 517 -1.85 -10.66 8.73
N MET A 518 -1.53 -10.95 7.48
CA MET A 518 -0.70 -10.09 6.63
C MET A 518 -1.46 -8.83 6.21
N TYR A 519 -2.74 -8.95 5.87
CA TYR A 519 -3.60 -7.82 5.53
C TYR A 519 -3.80 -6.83 6.67
N LEU A 520 -3.95 -7.31 7.91
CA LEU A 520 -4.19 -6.47 9.08
C LEU A 520 -2.92 -5.72 9.49
N SER A 521 -2.80 -4.46 9.06
CA SER A 521 -1.76 -3.55 9.53
C SER A 521 -2.11 -2.93 10.89
N GLN A 522 -1.08 -2.57 11.67
CA GLN A 522 -1.23 -1.90 12.96
C GLN A 522 -1.95 -2.74 14.05
N GLN A 523 -1.82 -4.07 14.00
CA GLN A 523 -2.39 -4.96 15.01
C GLN A 523 -1.79 -4.73 16.41
N PRO A 524 -2.58 -4.62 17.48
CA PRO A 524 -2.04 -4.36 18.82
C PRO A 524 -1.19 -5.49 19.39
N GLU A 525 -1.44 -6.73 18.97
CA GLU A 525 -0.75 -7.93 19.44
C GLU A 525 -0.59 -8.98 18.34
N GLN A 526 0.35 -9.90 18.54
CA GLN A 526 0.56 -11.08 17.70
C GLN A 526 0.94 -12.29 18.59
N THR A 527 0.70 -13.53 18.12
CA THR A 527 1.13 -14.72 18.87
C THR A 527 2.65 -14.91 18.79
N LEU A 528 3.25 -15.67 19.73
CA LEU A 528 4.69 -15.97 19.68
C LEU A 528 5.11 -16.77 18.43
N TYR A 529 4.15 -17.33 17.69
CA TYR A 529 4.37 -18.05 16.44
C TYR A 529 4.25 -17.16 15.19
N GLY A 530 3.81 -15.91 15.37
CA GLY A 530 3.58 -14.97 14.28
C GLY A 530 2.16 -15.03 13.70
N ASN A 531 1.23 -15.76 14.33
CA ASN A 531 -0.15 -15.85 13.88
C ASN A 531 -1.00 -14.68 14.41
N MET A 532 -2.12 -14.43 13.73
CA MET A 532 -3.14 -13.53 14.25
C MET A 532 -3.70 -14.09 15.57
N PRO A 533 -3.80 -13.28 16.64
CA PRO A 533 -4.44 -13.71 17.88
C PRO A 533 -5.93 -13.98 17.68
N THR A 534 -6.38 -15.18 18.06
CA THR A 534 -7.79 -15.61 18.02
C THR A 534 -8.20 -16.19 19.37
N GLU A 535 -9.49 -16.45 19.58
CA GLU A 535 -9.96 -17.14 20.78
C GLU A 535 -9.45 -18.60 20.85
N ASN A 536 -9.10 -19.19 19.70
CA ASN A 536 -8.71 -20.59 19.57
C ASN A 536 -7.22 -20.85 19.84
N ASN A 537 -6.36 -19.82 19.80
CA ASN A 537 -4.89 -19.97 19.95
C ASN A 537 -4.32 -19.23 21.18
N THR A 538 -5.09 -19.17 22.27
CA THR A 538 -4.68 -18.51 23.51
C THR A 538 -3.44 -19.14 24.17
N ASP A 539 -3.15 -20.40 23.86
CA ASP A 539 -2.00 -21.17 24.34
C ASP A 539 -0.69 -20.85 23.60
N GLU A 540 -0.75 -20.21 22.43
CA GLU A 540 0.43 -19.80 21.65
C GLU A 540 1.25 -18.69 22.32
N GLY A 541 0.70 -18.05 23.37
CA GLY A 541 1.27 -16.86 23.99
C GLY A 541 1.16 -15.64 23.07
N ARG A 542 1.19 -14.44 23.64
CA ARG A 542 1.01 -13.18 22.90
C ARG A 542 2.01 -12.13 23.36
N TYR A 543 2.35 -11.22 22.46
CA TYR A 543 3.14 -10.04 22.77
C TYR A 543 2.52 -8.79 22.15
N GLN A 544 2.78 -7.64 22.78
CA GLN A 544 2.28 -6.36 22.33
C GLN A 544 3.21 -5.76 21.28
N LEU A 545 2.61 -5.13 20.26
CA LEU A 545 3.30 -4.44 19.18
C LEU A 545 3.34 -2.94 19.46
N ASN A 546 4.54 -2.36 19.41
CA ASN A 546 4.76 -0.94 19.59
C ASN A 546 5.07 -0.29 18.24
N TYR A 547 4.11 0.45 17.70
CA TYR A 547 4.26 1.11 16.40
C TYR A 547 4.91 2.49 16.53
N THR A 548 5.84 2.76 15.63
CA THR A 548 6.39 4.09 15.38
C THR A 548 6.27 4.45 13.91
N PHE A 549 6.69 5.67 13.57
CA PHE A 549 6.62 6.23 12.23
C PHE A 549 7.89 7.04 11.91
N LEU A 550 8.15 7.22 10.62
CA LEU A 550 9.30 7.99 10.16
C LEU A 550 9.04 9.50 10.32
N LYS A 551 9.95 10.19 10.99
CA LYS A 551 9.79 11.63 11.24
C LYS A 551 10.34 12.47 10.06
N PRO A 552 9.74 13.62 9.74
CA PRO A 552 10.27 14.50 8.70
C PRO A 552 11.68 14.96 9.07
N LEU A 553 12.54 15.12 8.07
CA LEU A 553 13.91 15.63 8.24
C LEU A 553 14.07 16.89 7.41
N ASP A 554 14.85 17.85 7.91
CA ASP A 554 15.30 18.96 7.08
C ASP A 554 16.32 18.47 6.04
N GLU A 555 16.47 19.25 4.96
CA GLU A 555 17.30 18.88 3.80
C GLU A 555 18.79 18.79 4.15
N ARG A 556 19.27 19.65 5.05
CA ARG A 556 20.67 19.65 5.46
C ARG A 556 20.99 18.36 6.20
N LEU A 557 20.18 18.01 7.19
CA LEU A 557 20.33 16.77 7.94
C LEU A 557 20.14 15.54 7.04
N ALA A 558 19.13 15.52 6.18
CA ALA A 558 18.91 14.42 5.23
C ALA A 558 20.14 14.21 4.31
N SER A 559 20.76 15.29 3.83
CA SER A 559 21.99 15.24 3.03
C SER A 559 23.19 14.70 3.84
N GLN A 560 23.39 15.20 5.05
CA GLN A 560 24.46 14.71 5.96
C GLN A 560 24.33 13.22 6.27
N ILE A 561 23.10 12.75 6.52
CA ILE A 561 22.82 11.34 6.77
C ILE A 561 23.14 10.53 5.51
N ARG A 562 22.64 10.94 4.34
CA ARG A 562 22.88 10.25 3.08
C ARG A 562 24.37 10.12 2.78
N THR A 563 25.14 11.18 2.97
CA THR A 563 26.59 11.15 2.78
C THR A 563 27.25 10.15 3.72
N TYR A 564 26.95 10.20 5.02
CA TYR A 564 27.55 9.28 6.00
C TYR A 564 27.12 7.83 5.78
N TYR A 565 25.83 7.60 5.50
CA TYR A 565 25.27 6.30 5.19
C TYR A 565 26.00 5.67 4.01
N ASN A 566 26.09 6.37 2.87
CA ASN A 566 26.80 5.86 1.69
C ASN A 566 28.29 5.60 1.97
N LEU A 567 28.95 6.46 2.77
CA LEU A 567 30.35 6.25 3.16
C LEU A 567 30.54 4.96 3.96
N LYS A 568 29.52 4.52 4.70
CA LYS A 568 29.55 3.38 5.61
C LYS A 568 29.01 2.09 5.03
N THR A 569 28.12 2.16 4.04
CA THR A 569 27.46 0.98 3.47
C THR A 569 27.97 0.60 2.08
N LYS A 570 28.58 1.54 1.34
CA LYS A 570 28.99 1.32 -0.07
C LYS A 570 30.52 1.29 -0.29
N ASN A 571 31.31 1.68 0.71
CA ASN A 571 32.77 1.60 0.69
C ASN A 571 33.23 0.56 1.70
#